data_AF-A0A2J5HHV3-F1
#
_entry.id   AF-A0A2J5HHV3-F1
#
_cell.length_a   1.000
_cell.length_b   1.000
_cell.length_c   1.000
_cell.angle_alpha   90.00
_cell.angle_beta   90.00
_cell.angle_gamma   90.00
#
_symmetry.space_group_name_H-M   'P 1'
#
loop_
_entity.id
_entity.type
_entity.pdbx_description
1 polymer ?
#
loop_
_entity_poly.entity_id
_entity_poly.type
_entity_poly.pdbx_seq_one_letter_code
_entity_poly.pdbx_strand_id
1 'polypeptide(L)'
;MSLPTKRLHRLSIGNDMPDRRSLGEGPARPGSGQVESSTDESESEDASPEVSTIDGSSGIKYSLDKLDNDAEARALVGLTSEYDITTCSKWATGYHFQLSEHQKVQVGPDGYTCTCLTFLSRPTVACQHIFWLLDQLHSYFHPPDIPNTIRLSNDGHLPGHPPIEHLLHGNLEQVADHHSWPYVRSESEGGMTRPQKVKDIMTAFNTSVLPEDFRPDLTDDSVHRRTPEQCVVQGDFEATMFRLATHDDAVYSRLCKAMPPGACAAIYFDKMQTKSRKLLADFDRYAQTGQQSPVADANDDDDISPTDVRTVLHRIQLTVHRIQNNIIARAPHGTEGAAKALVSLLEEVCNRNKDALDGNRWGRTTFHGEDEDHRNLYHQLIGTAEETGRCFVLDALELLPASALHQFRDRLMAVQRKAEVNRAPKAYILKLAALVRRAEAGDAVPALGRKRSSTAVPRGQSKRTR
;
A
#
# COMPACT_ATOMS: atom_id res chain seq x y z
N MET A 1 -26.23 7.76 25.19
CA MET A 1 -25.21 7.35 24.22
C MET A 1 -25.48 5.90 23.85
N SER A 2 -26.02 5.66 22.67
CA SER A 2 -26.64 4.39 22.29
C SER A 2 -25.65 3.45 21.59
N LEU A 3 -25.63 2.19 22.00
CA LEU A 3 -24.79 1.12 21.45
C LEU A 3 -25.19 0.76 20.00
N PRO A 4 -24.25 0.40 19.10
CA PRO A 4 -24.60 -0.08 17.77
C PRO A 4 -25.16 -1.50 17.83
N THR A 5 -26.37 -1.68 17.30
CA THR A 5 -27.09 -2.96 17.22
C THR A 5 -26.45 -3.91 16.20
N LYS A 6 -25.95 -5.06 16.67
CA LYS A 6 -25.72 -6.28 15.87
C LYS A 6 -27.04 -6.74 15.26
N ARG A 7 -27.29 -6.53 13.95
CA ARG A 7 -28.45 -7.14 13.24
C ARG A 7 -28.48 -7.01 11.71
N LEU A 8 -27.35 -7.08 11.01
CA LEU A 8 -27.38 -7.13 9.53
C LEU A 8 -27.78 -8.52 8.97
N HIS A 9 -27.71 -9.59 9.77
CA HIS A 9 -28.05 -10.97 9.35
C HIS A 9 -29.57 -11.26 9.26
N ARG A 10 -30.46 -10.26 9.33
CA ARG A 10 -31.92 -10.50 9.35
C ARG A 10 -32.75 -9.65 8.38
N LEU A 11 -32.15 -9.06 7.35
CA LEU A 11 -32.87 -8.38 6.28
C LEU A 11 -33.09 -9.29 5.08
N SER A 12 -33.69 -10.47 5.28
CA SER A 12 -34.38 -11.19 4.21
C SER A 12 -35.84 -10.76 4.23
N ILE A 13 -36.15 -9.71 3.46
CA ILE A 13 -37.54 -9.27 3.25
C ILE A 13 -38.07 -10.08 2.08
N GLY A 14 -39.12 -10.87 2.36
CA GLY A 14 -39.89 -11.61 1.37
C GLY A 14 -40.68 -10.68 0.46
N ASN A 15 -40.95 -11.20 -0.75
CA ASN A 15 -41.73 -10.57 -1.81
C ASN A 15 -43.08 -10.07 -1.31
N ASP A 16 -43.26 -8.75 -1.21
CA ASP A 16 -44.50 -8.06 -1.58
C ASP A 16 -44.33 -6.54 -1.47
N MET A 17 -44.33 -5.82 -2.59
CA MET A 17 -45.11 -4.58 -2.70
C MET A 17 -45.28 -4.12 -4.16
N PRO A 18 -46.42 -3.47 -4.48
CA PRO A 18 -46.94 -3.32 -5.83
C PRO A 18 -46.50 -2.04 -6.56
N ASP A 19 -46.59 -2.13 -7.88
CA ASP A 19 -46.47 -1.05 -8.86
C ASP A 19 -47.34 0.18 -8.57
N ARG A 20 -46.76 1.38 -8.78
CA ARG A 20 -47.54 2.54 -9.23
C ARG A 20 -46.71 3.67 -9.88
N ARG A 21 -46.83 3.69 -11.21
CA ARG A 21 -47.19 4.80 -12.12
C ARG A 21 -46.51 6.18 -12.04
N SER A 22 -45.98 6.48 -13.21
CA SER A 22 -45.71 7.75 -13.89
C SER A 22 -46.87 8.76 -13.98
N LEU A 23 -46.49 10.04 -13.99
CA LEU A 23 -47.13 11.27 -14.53
C LEU A 23 -46.00 12.33 -14.48
N GLY A 24 -45.67 13.19 -15.45
CA GLY A 24 -46.33 13.80 -16.59
C GLY A 24 -45.78 15.25 -16.66
N GLU A 25 -44.94 15.58 -17.67
CA GLU A 25 -45.18 16.60 -18.71
C GLU A 25 -45.16 18.11 -18.32
N GLY A 26 -44.12 18.81 -18.80
CA GLY A 26 -44.07 20.16 -19.42
C GLY A 26 -44.59 21.41 -18.68
N PRO A 27 -44.32 22.66 -19.16
CA PRO A 27 -43.74 23.05 -20.47
C PRO A 27 -42.71 24.23 -20.49
N ALA A 28 -42.03 24.32 -21.64
CA ALA A 28 -41.68 25.50 -22.47
C ALA A 28 -40.94 26.77 -21.94
N ARG A 29 -39.78 26.99 -22.58
CA ARG A 29 -39.13 28.28 -23.02
C ARG A 29 -40.13 29.26 -23.68
N PRO A 30 -39.87 30.59 -23.87
CA PRO A 30 -38.65 31.12 -24.52
C PRO A 30 -38.19 32.54 -24.09
N GLY A 31 -37.00 32.95 -24.56
CA GLY A 31 -36.52 34.33 -24.45
C GLY A 31 -35.25 34.57 -25.27
N SER A 32 -35.45 34.95 -26.54
CA SER A 32 -34.44 35.41 -27.49
C SER A 32 -33.87 36.77 -27.06
N GLY A 33 -32.57 36.96 -27.25
CA GLY A 33 -31.88 38.23 -27.01
C GLY A 33 -30.56 38.25 -27.77
N GLN A 34 -30.64 38.47 -29.08
CA GLN A 34 -29.53 38.95 -29.91
C GLN A 34 -29.05 40.31 -29.37
N VAL A 35 -27.75 40.44 -29.16
CA VAL A 35 -27.05 41.73 -29.15
C VAL A 35 -25.80 41.58 -29.98
N GLU A 36 -25.83 42.22 -31.14
CA GLU A 36 -24.70 42.57 -31.97
C GLU A 36 -23.87 43.63 -31.24
N SER A 37 -22.54 43.50 -31.23
CA SER A 37 -21.68 44.66 -31.03
C SER A 37 -20.31 44.43 -31.67
N SER A 38 -20.17 45.08 -32.83
CA SER A 38 -19.02 45.89 -33.25
C SER A 38 -17.62 45.32 -33.05
N THR A 39 -17.10 44.83 -34.17
CA THR A 39 -15.71 44.91 -34.62
C THR A 39 -15.09 46.28 -34.28
N ASP A 40 -13.95 46.26 -33.59
CA ASP A 40 -12.98 47.36 -33.65
C ASP A 40 -11.62 46.72 -33.96
N GLU A 41 -11.14 47.03 -35.16
CA GLU A 41 -9.81 46.70 -35.64
C GLU A 41 -8.82 47.66 -34.97
N SER A 42 -7.74 47.13 -34.42
CA SER A 42 -6.60 47.93 -34.01
C SER A 42 -5.34 47.17 -34.38
N GLU A 43 -4.92 47.39 -35.62
CA GLU A 43 -3.56 47.16 -36.09
C GLU A 43 -2.63 48.20 -35.45
N SER A 44 -1.60 47.73 -34.75
CA SER A 44 -0.29 48.40 -34.62
C SER A 44 0.70 47.34 -34.14
N GLU A 45 1.55 46.84 -35.02
CA GLU A 45 2.90 47.33 -35.35
C GLU A 45 3.99 46.58 -34.56
N ASP A 46 4.79 45.84 -35.32
CA ASP A 46 6.18 45.42 -35.07
C ASP A 46 6.61 45.12 -33.63
N ALA A 47 6.47 43.85 -33.25
CA ALA A 47 7.36 43.24 -32.27
C ALA A 47 8.33 42.29 -33.02
N SER A 48 9.62 42.50 -32.81
CA SER A 48 10.69 41.54 -33.10
C SER A 48 10.29 40.12 -32.62
N PRO A 49 10.80 39.03 -33.23
CA PRO A 49 10.52 37.69 -32.73
C PRO A 49 11.24 37.50 -31.39
N GLU A 50 10.63 37.96 -30.31
CA GLU A 50 11.00 37.60 -28.96
C GLU A 50 10.77 36.09 -28.84
N VAL A 51 11.84 35.35 -28.57
CA VAL A 51 11.77 33.91 -28.29
C VAL A 51 10.85 33.74 -27.08
N SER A 52 9.65 33.17 -27.28
CA SER A 52 8.63 32.94 -26.25
C SER A 52 9.17 31.91 -25.26
N THR A 53 9.99 32.38 -24.32
CA THR A 53 10.57 31.58 -23.25
C THR A 53 9.75 31.77 -21.99
N ILE A 54 9.37 30.67 -21.34
CA ILE A 54 8.61 30.68 -20.09
C ILE A 54 9.35 29.89 -19.01
N ASP A 55 9.31 30.41 -17.78
CA ASP A 55 9.75 29.67 -16.59
C ASP A 55 8.59 28.79 -16.10
N GLY A 56 8.81 27.48 -16.05
CA GLY A 56 7.87 26.54 -15.45
C GLY A 56 7.84 26.67 -13.93
N SER A 57 6.77 26.16 -13.32
CA SER A 57 6.54 26.14 -11.88
C SER A 57 7.68 25.48 -11.09
N SER A 58 8.42 24.56 -11.72
CA SER A 58 9.58 23.91 -11.14
C SER A 58 10.90 24.71 -11.25
N GLY A 59 10.89 25.85 -11.96
CA GLY A 59 12.06 26.69 -12.24
C GLY A 59 12.82 26.32 -13.52
N ILE A 60 12.29 25.39 -14.34
CA ILE A 60 12.87 25.03 -15.64
C ILE A 60 12.44 26.02 -16.72
N LYS A 61 13.37 26.44 -17.59
CA LYS A 61 13.11 27.32 -18.74
C LYS A 61 12.69 26.54 -19.98
N TYR A 62 11.55 26.89 -20.55
CA TYR A 62 10.99 26.26 -21.75
C TYR A 62 10.85 27.25 -22.92
N SER A 63 11.15 26.81 -24.13
CA SER A 63 10.91 27.55 -25.40
C SER A 63 9.65 27.00 -26.06
N LEU A 64 8.73 27.90 -26.41
CA LEU A 64 7.43 27.60 -27.00
C LEU A 64 7.41 27.76 -28.54
N ASP A 65 8.53 28.13 -29.16
CA ASP A 65 8.66 28.56 -30.57
C ASP A 65 8.19 27.53 -31.63
N LYS A 66 7.93 26.28 -31.23
CA LYS A 66 7.49 25.19 -32.11
C LYS A 66 6.09 24.67 -31.81
N LEU A 67 5.40 25.27 -30.84
CA LEU A 67 4.04 24.92 -30.50
C LEU A 67 3.06 25.61 -31.46
N ASP A 68 1.94 24.97 -31.74
CA ASP A 68 0.82 25.70 -32.34
C ASP A 68 0.17 26.63 -31.29
N ASN A 69 -0.52 27.67 -31.71
CA ASN A 69 -1.11 28.68 -30.79
C ASN A 69 -1.98 28.04 -29.68
N ASP A 70 -2.63 26.92 -29.98
CA ASP A 70 -3.48 26.18 -29.04
C ASP A 70 -2.65 25.38 -28.01
N ALA A 71 -1.56 24.73 -28.43
CA ALA A 71 -0.62 24.05 -27.55
C ALA A 71 0.23 25.03 -26.75
N GLU A 72 0.59 26.19 -27.31
CA GLU A 72 1.27 27.27 -26.60
C GLU A 72 0.43 27.77 -25.43
N ALA A 73 -0.86 28.06 -25.66
CA ALA A 73 -1.78 28.47 -24.60
C ALA A 73 -1.92 27.38 -23.51
N ARG A 74 -2.00 26.10 -23.91
CA ARG A 74 -2.07 24.97 -22.96
C ARG A 74 -0.79 24.77 -22.18
N ALA A 75 0.37 24.92 -22.82
CA ALA A 75 1.68 24.83 -22.18
C ALA A 75 1.85 25.98 -21.18
N LEU A 76 1.48 27.20 -21.55
CA LEU A 76 1.53 28.36 -20.67
C LEU A 76 0.66 28.14 -19.42
N VAL A 77 -0.58 27.68 -19.59
CA VAL A 77 -1.45 27.33 -18.45
C VAL A 77 -0.84 26.20 -17.61
N GLY A 78 -0.42 25.09 -18.23
CA GLY A 78 0.13 23.95 -17.51
C GLY A 78 1.39 24.29 -16.70
N LEU A 79 2.33 25.02 -17.30
CA LEU A 79 3.62 25.35 -16.70
C LEU A 79 3.52 26.41 -15.60
N THR A 80 2.48 27.23 -15.58
CA THR A 80 2.28 28.28 -14.55
C THR A 80 1.23 27.92 -13.50
N SER A 81 0.51 26.82 -13.69
CA SER A 81 -0.50 26.35 -12.74
C SER A 81 0.11 25.44 -11.68
N GLU A 82 -0.64 25.27 -10.59
CA GLU A 82 -0.34 24.28 -9.56
C GLU A 82 -1.43 23.22 -9.53
N TYR A 83 -1.02 21.96 -9.56
CA TYR A 83 -1.91 20.82 -9.38
C TYR A 83 -1.39 19.93 -8.25
N ASP A 84 -2.30 19.20 -7.62
CA ASP A 84 -1.93 18.25 -6.57
C ASP A 84 -2.11 16.82 -7.05
N ILE A 85 -1.10 15.98 -6.84
CA ILE A 85 -1.19 14.55 -7.10
C ILE A 85 -1.72 13.84 -5.86
N THR A 86 -2.88 13.22 -6.01
CA THR A 86 -3.52 12.41 -4.97
C THR A 86 -2.97 11.01 -4.88
N THR A 87 -2.59 10.41 -6.02
CA THR A 87 -1.92 9.10 -6.06
C THR A 87 -1.02 9.00 -7.29
N CYS A 88 0.14 8.37 -7.14
CA CYS A 88 0.99 7.93 -8.25
C CYS A 88 1.27 6.42 -8.16
N SER A 89 1.40 5.74 -9.29
CA SER A 89 1.61 4.28 -9.33
C SER A 89 2.24 3.83 -10.64
N LYS A 90 2.93 2.68 -10.65
CA LYS A 90 3.49 2.06 -11.87
C LYS A 90 2.64 0.89 -12.29
N TRP A 91 2.23 0.83 -13.54
CA TRP A 91 1.41 -0.22 -14.14
C TRP A 91 2.19 -0.91 -15.28
N ALA A 92 1.66 -2.03 -15.80
CA ALA A 92 2.28 -2.72 -16.94
C ALA A 92 2.37 -1.83 -18.20
N THR A 93 1.44 -0.89 -18.36
CA THR A 93 1.33 0.03 -19.50
C THR A 93 2.02 1.38 -19.30
N GLY A 94 2.75 1.57 -18.19
CA GLY A 94 3.41 2.83 -17.87
C GLY A 94 3.12 3.32 -16.46
N TYR A 95 3.28 4.62 -16.21
CA TYR A 95 3.08 5.26 -14.92
C TYR A 95 1.77 6.04 -14.90
N HIS A 96 1.05 5.98 -13.79
CA HIS A 96 -0.26 6.61 -13.61
C HIS A 96 -0.19 7.64 -12.49
N PHE A 97 -0.72 8.82 -12.77
CA PHE A 97 -0.81 9.94 -11.83
C PHE A 97 -2.25 10.43 -11.79
N GLN A 98 -2.82 10.51 -10.59
CA GLN A 98 -4.17 11.00 -10.38
C GLN A 98 -4.15 12.35 -9.69
N LEU A 99 -4.68 13.37 -10.34
CA LEU A 99 -4.78 14.73 -9.84
C LEU A 99 -5.96 14.89 -8.88
N SER A 100 -5.94 15.92 -8.03
CA SER A 100 -7.00 16.27 -7.06
C SER A 100 -8.36 16.56 -7.72
N GLU A 101 -8.33 17.08 -8.94
CA GLU A 101 -9.48 17.28 -9.82
C GLU A 101 -9.99 15.98 -10.49
N HIS A 102 -9.53 14.82 -10.05
CA HIS A 102 -9.91 13.48 -10.52
C HIS A 102 -9.49 13.17 -11.96
N GLN A 103 -8.67 14.01 -12.58
CA GLN A 103 -8.03 13.70 -13.86
C GLN A 103 -6.91 12.70 -13.66
N LYS A 104 -6.79 11.76 -14.59
CA LYS A 104 -5.72 10.76 -14.61
C LYS A 104 -4.82 11.03 -15.79
N VAL A 105 -3.52 11.11 -15.54
CA VAL A 105 -2.48 11.21 -16.55
C VAL A 105 -1.70 9.90 -16.56
N GLN A 106 -1.56 9.30 -17.73
CA GLN A 106 -0.73 8.11 -17.95
C GLN A 106 0.47 8.49 -18.79
N VAL A 107 1.64 8.04 -18.35
CA VAL A 107 2.94 8.25 -18.98
C VAL A 107 3.50 6.88 -19.33
N GLY A 108 3.48 6.50 -20.61
CA GLY A 108 3.88 5.16 -21.04
C GLY A 108 4.71 5.17 -22.31
N PRO A 109 5.19 3.98 -22.75
CA PRO A 109 5.96 3.84 -23.99
C PRO A 109 5.15 4.20 -25.24
N ASP A 110 3.82 4.11 -25.16
CA ASP A 110 2.90 4.46 -26.25
C ASP A 110 2.56 5.98 -26.29
N GLY A 111 3.16 6.77 -25.40
CA GLY A 111 2.95 8.21 -25.27
C GLY A 111 2.22 8.63 -23.99
N TYR A 112 1.79 9.88 -23.96
CA TYR A 112 1.14 10.51 -22.80
C TYR A 112 -0.36 10.67 -23.03
N THR A 113 -1.17 10.22 -22.06
CA THR A 113 -2.63 10.33 -22.16
C THR A 113 -3.24 10.97 -20.91
N CYS A 114 -4.39 11.63 -21.09
CA CYS A 114 -5.12 12.26 -19.99
C CYS A 114 -6.63 12.06 -20.12
N THR A 115 -7.34 11.93 -19.00
CA THR A 115 -8.81 11.81 -18.99
C THR A 115 -9.56 13.14 -19.08
N CYS A 116 -8.86 14.27 -19.14
CA CYS A 116 -9.50 15.57 -19.21
C CYS A 116 -10.16 15.81 -20.57
N LEU A 117 -11.20 16.64 -20.60
CA LEU A 117 -11.96 16.96 -21.82
C LEU A 117 -11.08 17.55 -22.93
N THR A 118 -10.09 18.37 -22.55
CA THR A 118 -9.15 19.00 -23.48
C THR A 118 -8.34 17.97 -24.26
N PHE A 119 -7.86 16.93 -23.59
CA PHE A 119 -7.11 15.85 -24.23
C PHE A 119 -8.02 14.92 -25.03
N LEU A 120 -9.19 14.56 -24.49
CA LEU A 120 -10.16 13.71 -25.20
C LEU A 120 -10.63 14.31 -26.53
N SER A 121 -10.66 15.64 -26.62
CA SER A 121 -11.01 16.36 -27.85
C SER A 121 -9.91 16.29 -28.91
N ARG A 122 -8.63 16.20 -28.50
CA ARG A 122 -7.45 16.13 -29.37
C ARG A 122 -6.36 15.22 -28.75
N PRO A 123 -6.45 13.88 -28.91
CA PRO A 123 -5.57 12.94 -28.21
C PRO A 123 -4.09 12.99 -28.64
N THR A 124 -3.78 13.68 -29.73
CA THR A 124 -2.42 13.80 -30.27
C THR A 124 -1.66 15.01 -29.71
N VAL A 125 -2.29 15.81 -28.85
CA VAL A 125 -1.71 17.05 -28.32
C VAL A 125 -1.81 17.06 -26.79
N ALA A 126 -0.71 17.42 -26.13
CA ALA A 126 -0.65 17.49 -24.69
C ALA A 126 -1.63 18.54 -24.14
N CYS A 127 -2.32 18.14 -23.08
CA CYS A 127 -3.12 19.06 -22.27
C CYS A 127 -2.27 19.75 -21.20
N GLN A 128 -2.83 20.77 -20.56
CA GLN A 128 -2.19 21.47 -19.44
C GLN A 128 -1.70 20.53 -18.32
N HIS A 129 -2.44 19.44 -18.01
CA HIS A 129 -2.03 18.47 -16.98
C HIS A 129 -0.76 17.70 -17.37
N ILE A 130 -0.60 17.40 -18.67
CA ILE A 130 0.60 16.70 -19.17
C ILE A 130 1.79 17.63 -19.08
N PHE A 131 1.67 18.89 -19.55
CA PHE A 131 2.76 19.87 -19.45
C PHE A 131 3.20 20.11 -18.01
N TRP A 132 2.23 20.32 -17.11
CA TRP A 132 2.51 20.48 -15.69
C TRP A 132 3.22 19.26 -15.08
N LEU A 133 2.68 18.05 -15.32
CA LEU A 133 3.26 16.83 -14.76
C LEU A 133 4.70 16.62 -15.24
N LEU A 134 4.96 16.86 -16.52
CA LEU A 134 6.31 16.72 -17.08
C LEU A 134 7.28 17.73 -16.48
N ASP A 135 6.87 18.98 -16.26
CA ASP A 135 7.67 19.99 -15.56
C ASP A 135 8.11 19.50 -14.18
N GLN A 136 7.16 19.01 -13.38
CA GLN A 136 7.44 18.45 -12.06
C GLN A 136 8.39 17.25 -12.14
N LEU A 137 8.12 16.28 -13.03
CA LEU A 137 8.95 15.09 -13.18
C LEU A 137 10.37 15.43 -13.62
N HIS A 138 10.53 16.36 -14.57
CA HIS A 138 11.84 16.77 -15.07
C HIS A 138 12.65 17.53 -14.01
N SER A 139 12.00 18.26 -13.10
CA SER A 139 12.68 18.98 -12.02
C SER A 139 13.48 18.07 -11.08
N TYR A 140 13.02 16.83 -10.88
CA TYR A 140 13.75 15.85 -10.08
C TYR A 140 15.05 15.37 -10.78
N PHE A 141 15.01 15.22 -12.10
CA PHE A 141 16.13 14.69 -12.89
C PHE A 141 17.09 15.76 -13.40
N HIS A 142 16.65 17.02 -13.45
CA HIS A 142 17.45 18.15 -13.90
C HIS A 142 17.77 19.08 -12.73
N PRO A 143 19.03 19.14 -12.26
CA PRO A 143 19.42 20.13 -11.27
C PRO A 143 19.26 21.56 -11.84
N PRO A 144 18.97 22.56 -11.00
CA PRO A 144 18.61 23.93 -11.41
C PRO A 144 19.72 24.74 -12.12
N ASP A 145 20.90 24.17 -12.33
CA ASP A 145 22.10 24.85 -12.84
C ASP A 145 22.34 24.68 -14.36
N ILE A 146 21.35 24.24 -15.15
CA ILE A 146 21.52 24.12 -16.60
C ILE A 146 20.91 25.34 -17.31
N PRO A 147 21.71 26.21 -17.96
CA PRO A 147 21.22 27.40 -18.67
C PRO A 147 20.53 27.10 -20.01
N ASN A 148 20.19 25.84 -20.29
CA ASN A 148 19.61 25.46 -21.58
C ASN A 148 18.09 25.55 -21.53
N THR A 149 17.54 26.46 -22.34
CA THR A 149 16.11 26.50 -22.63
C THR A 149 15.69 25.19 -23.28
N ILE A 150 14.83 24.43 -22.61
CA ILE A 150 14.32 23.16 -23.09
C ILE A 150 13.23 23.41 -24.13
N ARG A 151 13.28 22.71 -25.25
CA ARG A 151 12.25 22.84 -26.31
C ARG A 151 11.08 21.91 -26.03
N LEU A 152 9.85 22.44 -26.05
CA LEU A 152 8.63 21.64 -25.93
C LEU A 152 8.09 21.23 -27.30
N SER A 153 7.52 20.03 -27.36
CA SER A 153 6.74 19.53 -28.48
C SER A 153 5.23 19.58 -28.16
N ASN A 154 4.39 19.55 -29.20
CA ASN A 154 2.93 19.60 -29.08
C ASN A 154 2.37 18.43 -28.25
N ASP A 155 3.01 17.28 -28.26
CA ASP A 155 2.67 16.09 -27.48
C ASP A 155 3.27 16.10 -26.05
N GLY A 156 3.97 17.17 -25.68
CA GLY A 156 4.63 17.32 -24.38
C GLY A 156 6.02 16.71 -24.31
N HIS A 157 6.45 15.92 -25.31
CA HIS A 157 7.80 15.35 -25.31
C HIS A 157 8.87 16.44 -25.43
N LEU A 158 10.05 16.15 -24.86
CA LEU A 158 11.23 17.01 -24.95
C LEU A 158 12.18 16.47 -26.03
N PRO A 159 12.23 17.07 -27.24
CA PRO A 159 13.06 16.56 -28.32
C PRO A 159 14.55 16.63 -27.93
N GLY A 160 15.24 15.49 -27.97
CA GLY A 160 16.67 15.39 -27.64
C GLY A 160 16.96 15.02 -26.18
N HIS A 161 15.93 14.85 -25.33
CA HIS A 161 16.06 14.32 -23.99
C HIS A 161 15.57 12.85 -23.92
N PRO A 162 16.07 12.03 -22.98
CA PRO A 162 15.52 10.72 -22.73
C PRO A 162 14.03 10.83 -22.40
N PRO A 163 13.18 9.93 -22.92
CA PRO A 163 11.77 9.90 -22.55
C PRO A 163 11.60 9.75 -21.03
N ILE A 164 10.68 10.50 -20.45
CA ILE A 164 10.51 10.58 -18.99
C ILE A 164 10.20 9.20 -18.38
N GLU A 165 9.53 8.32 -19.13
CA GLU A 165 9.21 6.97 -18.72
C GLU A 165 10.45 6.09 -18.48
N HIS A 166 11.55 6.37 -19.19
CA HIS A 166 12.84 5.72 -18.95
C HIS A 166 13.53 6.25 -17.70
N LEU A 167 13.38 7.54 -17.40
CA LEU A 167 13.94 8.17 -16.20
C LEU A 167 13.19 7.72 -14.93
N LEU A 168 11.87 7.56 -15.05
CA LEU A 168 11.00 7.03 -13.98
C LEU A 168 11.28 5.56 -13.65
N HIS A 169 11.93 4.82 -14.54
CA HIS A 169 12.17 3.39 -14.35
C HIS A 169 13.05 3.12 -13.12
N GLY A 170 12.46 2.48 -12.12
CA GLY A 170 13.12 2.19 -10.83
C GLY A 170 13.24 3.39 -9.89
N ASN A 171 12.78 4.58 -10.29
CA ASN A 171 12.91 5.82 -9.52
C ASN A 171 11.59 6.45 -9.10
N LEU A 172 10.43 5.94 -9.54
CA LEU A 172 9.12 6.55 -9.23
C LEU A 172 8.89 6.75 -7.72
N GLU A 173 9.26 5.78 -6.87
CA GLU A 173 9.12 5.89 -5.41
C GLU A 173 9.95 7.07 -4.86
N GLN A 174 11.18 7.27 -5.35
CA GLN A 174 12.04 8.37 -4.94
C GLN A 174 11.53 9.73 -5.44
N VAL A 175 11.01 9.77 -6.66
CA VAL A 175 10.36 10.98 -7.23
C VAL A 175 9.14 11.34 -6.40
N ALA A 176 8.30 10.35 -6.07
CA ALA A 176 7.13 10.55 -5.25
C ALA A 176 7.51 11.06 -3.84
N ASP A 177 8.54 10.49 -3.21
CA ASP A 177 9.06 10.99 -1.93
C ASP A 177 9.57 12.43 -2.02
N HIS A 178 10.29 12.78 -3.10
CA HIS A 178 10.80 14.14 -3.32
C HIS A 178 9.68 15.18 -3.42
N HIS A 179 8.64 14.87 -4.18
CA HIS A 179 7.48 15.75 -4.36
C HIS A 179 6.40 15.56 -3.29
N SER A 180 6.64 14.71 -2.28
CA SER A 180 5.64 14.34 -1.25
C SER A 180 4.32 13.80 -1.83
N TRP A 181 4.39 13.10 -2.96
CA TRP A 181 3.25 12.48 -3.61
C TRP A 181 2.93 11.10 -3.03
N PRO A 182 1.65 10.75 -2.78
CA PRO A 182 1.29 9.43 -2.31
C PRO A 182 1.54 8.34 -3.36
N TYR A 183 2.64 7.59 -3.21
CA TYR A 183 2.94 6.44 -4.06
C TYR A 183 2.18 5.19 -3.61
N VAL A 184 1.46 4.58 -4.55
CA VAL A 184 0.69 3.35 -4.36
C VAL A 184 1.26 2.29 -5.29
N ARG A 185 1.78 1.20 -4.71
CA ARG A 185 2.28 0.06 -5.50
C ARG A 185 1.13 -0.61 -6.25
N SER A 186 1.36 -0.96 -7.51
CA SER A 186 0.38 -1.72 -8.30
C SER A 186 0.46 -3.21 -8.00
N GLU A 187 -0.48 -3.96 -8.57
CA GLU A 187 -0.53 -5.42 -8.52
C GLU A 187 0.81 -6.05 -8.97
N SER A 188 1.43 -5.50 -10.02
CA SER A 188 2.70 -5.99 -10.56
C SER A 188 3.91 -5.76 -9.63
N GLU A 189 3.77 -4.86 -8.66
CA GLU A 189 4.78 -4.53 -7.65
C GLU A 189 4.44 -5.10 -6.26
N GLY A 190 3.51 -6.07 -6.22
CA GLY A 190 3.06 -6.72 -4.99
C GLY A 190 1.99 -5.95 -4.22
N GLY A 191 1.41 -4.89 -4.81
CA GLY A 191 0.25 -4.18 -4.27
C GLY A 191 -1.05 -4.97 -4.42
N MET A 192 -2.09 -4.59 -3.67
CA MET A 192 -3.38 -5.28 -3.71
C MET A 192 -4.16 -5.02 -5.01
N THR A 193 -4.79 -6.07 -5.52
CA THR A 193 -5.75 -5.96 -6.62
C THR A 193 -7.02 -5.23 -6.22
N ARG A 194 -7.81 -4.76 -7.19
CA ARG A 194 -9.09 -4.11 -6.86
C ARG A 194 -10.04 -5.02 -6.07
N PRO A 195 -10.30 -6.29 -6.47
CA PRO A 195 -11.05 -7.23 -5.65
C PRO A 195 -10.49 -7.38 -4.23
N GLN A 196 -9.17 -7.48 -4.08
CA GLN A 196 -8.53 -7.59 -2.76
C GLN A 196 -8.76 -6.33 -1.91
N LYS A 197 -8.64 -5.12 -2.48
CA LYS A 197 -8.93 -3.85 -1.79
C LYS A 197 -10.40 -3.78 -1.34
N VAL A 198 -11.33 -4.27 -2.16
CA VAL A 198 -12.75 -4.33 -1.79
C VAL A 198 -12.96 -5.30 -0.63
N LYS A 199 -12.37 -6.50 -0.65
CA LYS A 199 -12.42 -7.44 0.48
C LYS A 199 -11.81 -6.81 1.74
N ASP A 200 -10.72 -6.06 1.61
CA ASP A 200 -10.07 -5.37 2.72
C ASP A 200 -11.01 -4.34 3.36
N ILE A 201 -11.68 -3.52 2.54
CA ILE A 201 -12.68 -2.55 3.01
C ILE A 201 -13.88 -3.25 3.65
N MET A 202 -14.45 -4.25 2.99
CA MET A 202 -15.64 -4.94 3.49
C MET A 202 -15.38 -5.65 4.81
N THR A 203 -14.24 -6.32 4.94
CA THR A 203 -13.87 -6.98 6.18
C THR A 203 -13.52 -6.00 7.28
N ALA A 204 -13.10 -4.77 6.99
CA ALA A 204 -12.84 -3.77 8.04
C ALA A 204 -14.06 -3.51 8.95
N PHE A 205 -15.28 -3.73 8.45
CA PHE A 205 -16.52 -3.63 9.24
C PHE A 205 -16.83 -4.87 10.10
N ASN A 206 -16.08 -5.96 9.91
CA ASN A 206 -16.18 -7.18 10.72
C ASN A 206 -15.03 -7.23 11.73
N THR A 207 -15.29 -7.67 12.95
CA THR A 207 -14.29 -7.68 14.04
C THR A 207 -13.29 -8.84 13.97
N SER A 208 -13.62 -9.95 13.30
CA SER A 208 -12.84 -11.20 13.37
C SER A 208 -12.39 -11.72 12.00
N VAL A 209 -13.15 -11.46 10.95
CA VAL A 209 -12.86 -12.00 9.61
C VAL A 209 -11.71 -11.21 8.97
N LEU A 210 -10.72 -11.93 8.45
CA LEU A 210 -9.62 -11.37 7.66
C LEU A 210 -10.01 -11.35 6.17
N PRO A 211 -9.45 -10.42 5.36
CA PRO A 211 -9.67 -10.36 3.92
C PRO A 211 -9.44 -11.69 3.18
N GLU A 212 -8.42 -12.46 3.59
CA GLU A 212 -8.07 -13.74 2.98
C GLU A 212 -9.09 -14.84 3.30
N ASP A 213 -9.79 -14.71 4.44
CA ASP A 213 -10.80 -15.66 4.91
C ASP A 213 -12.23 -15.22 4.51
N PHE A 214 -12.39 -14.03 3.94
CA PHE A 214 -13.69 -13.45 3.61
C PHE A 214 -14.25 -13.99 2.29
N ARG A 215 -15.35 -14.74 2.41
CA ARG A 215 -16.19 -15.20 1.29
C ARG A 215 -15.30 -15.70 0.14
N PRO A 216 -14.63 -16.86 0.30
CA PRO A 216 -13.69 -17.38 -0.70
C PRO A 216 -14.38 -17.68 -2.03
N ASP A 217 -15.70 -17.87 -2.01
CA ASP A 217 -16.58 -17.99 -3.18
C ASP A 217 -16.64 -16.71 -4.03
N LEU A 218 -16.37 -15.54 -3.44
CA LEU A 218 -16.32 -14.28 -4.16
C LEU A 218 -14.98 -14.13 -4.87
N THR A 219 -14.93 -14.69 -6.08
CA THR A 219 -13.87 -14.45 -7.07
C THR A 219 -14.41 -13.57 -8.18
N ASP A 220 -13.63 -12.58 -8.62
CA ASP A 220 -14.03 -11.73 -9.72
C ASP A 220 -12.80 -11.14 -10.41
N ASP A 221 -12.84 -11.11 -11.74
CA ASP A 221 -11.79 -10.53 -12.56
C ASP A 221 -12.23 -9.14 -13.00
N SER A 222 -11.48 -8.11 -12.60
CA SER A 222 -11.72 -6.72 -13.01
C SER A 222 -11.50 -6.48 -14.51
N VAL A 223 -11.09 -7.50 -15.26
CA VAL A 223 -10.87 -7.44 -16.71
C VAL A 223 -12.19 -7.29 -17.47
N HIS A 224 -13.27 -7.92 -16.99
CA HIS A 224 -14.58 -7.88 -17.64
C HIS A 224 -15.53 -6.97 -16.87
N ARG A 225 -15.66 -5.71 -17.31
CA ARG A 225 -16.59 -4.76 -16.70
C ARG A 225 -18.03 -5.26 -16.78
N ARG A 226 -18.71 -5.30 -15.64
CA ARG A 226 -20.15 -5.58 -15.54
C ARG A 226 -20.94 -4.29 -15.42
N THR A 227 -22.18 -4.29 -15.92
CA THR A 227 -23.13 -3.22 -15.60
C THR A 227 -23.59 -3.32 -14.14
N PRO A 228 -24.10 -2.24 -13.53
CA PRO A 228 -24.61 -2.29 -12.16
C PRO A 228 -25.67 -3.37 -11.94
N GLU A 229 -26.56 -3.60 -12.92
CA GLU A 229 -27.62 -4.60 -12.86
C GLU A 229 -27.03 -6.03 -12.85
N GLN A 230 -25.96 -6.25 -13.62
CA GLN A 230 -25.24 -7.54 -13.67
C GLN A 230 -24.43 -7.80 -12.40
N CYS A 231 -24.17 -6.78 -11.58
CA CYS A 231 -23.49 -6.94 -10.30
C CYS A 231 -24.43 -7.41 -9.18
N VAL A 232 -25.74 -7.31 -9.36
CA VAL A 232 -26.72 -7.69 -8.34
C VAL A 232 -26.79 -9.21 -8.18
N VAL A 233 -26.61 -9.67 -6.95
CA VAL A 233 -26.79 -11.07 -6.54
C VAL A 233 -28.02 -11.14 -5.65
N GLN A 234 -29.09 -11.74 -6.18
CA GLN A 234 -30.36 -11.80 -5.46
C GLN A 234 -30.20 -12.51 -4.11
N GLY A 235 -30.61 -11.85 -3.03
CA GLY A 235 -30.53 -12.38 -1.67
C GLY A 235 -29.16 -12.26 -1.00
N ASP A 236 -28.13 -11.75 -1.68
CA ASP A 236 -26.78 -11.63 -1.13
C ASP A 236 -26.23 -10.21 -1.30
N PHE A 237 -26.39 -9.41 -0.24
CA PHE A 237 -25.93 -8.03 -0.22
C PHE A 237 -24.40 -7.92 -0.22
N GLU A 238 -23.69 -8.83 0.45
CA GLU A 238 -22.23 -8.81 0.48
C GLU A 238 -21.67 -9.10 -0.92
N ALA A 239 -22.16 -10.12 -1.60
CA ALA A 239 -21.77 -10.43 -2.97
C ALA A 239 -22.13 -9.30 -3.94
N THR A 240 -23.31 -8.69 -3.78
CA THR A 240 -23.75 -7.54 -4.58
C THR A 240 -22.82 -6.34 -4.40
N MET A 241 -22.54 -5.96 -3.14
CA MET A 241 -21.66 -4.83 -2.83
C MET A 241 -20.23 -5.09 -3.30
N PHE A 242 -19.73 -6.32 -3.14
CA PHE A 242 -18.42 -6.74 -3.61
C PHE A 242 -18.29 -6.56 -5.13
N ARG A 243 -19.26 -7.07 -5.90
CA ARG A 243 -19.26 -6.95 -7.37
C ARG A 243 -19.39 -5.50 -7.81
N LEU A 244 -20.31 -4.74 -7.21
CA LEU A 244 -20.47 -3.31 -7.51
C LEU A 244 -19.18 -2.54 -7.25
N ALA A 245 -18.56 -2.70 -6.09
CA ALA A 245 -17.30 -2.00 -5.78
C ALA A 245 -16.12 -2.46 -6.66
N THR A 246 -16.13 -3.71 -7.13
CA THR A 246 -15.10 -4.23 -8.02
C THR A 246 -15.21 -3.63 -9.42
N HIS A 247 -16.43 -3.40 -9.93
CA HIS A 247 -16.66 -2.97 -11.31
C HIS A 247 -17.04 -1.49 -11.49
N ASP A 248 -17.57 -0.84 -10.47
CA ASP A 248 -18.01 0.57 -10.49
C ASP A 248 -17.03 1.48 -9.73
N ASP A 249 -16.47 2.46 -10.43
CA ASP A 249 -15.49 3.43 -9.91
C ASP A 249 -16.09 4.40 -8.88
N ALA A 250 -17.36 4.79 -9.03
CA ALA A 250 -18.02 5.69 -8.11
C ALA A 250 -18.34 4.99 -6.78
N VAL A 251 -18.80 3.74 -6.82
CA VAL A 251 -19.04 2.92 -5.62
C VAL A 251 -17.73 2.68 -4.89
N TYR A 252 -16.68 2.25 -5.61
CA TYR A 252 -15.37 2.03 -5.02
C TYR A 252 -14.81 3.30 -4.36
N SER A 253 -14.87 4.44 -5.04
CA SER A 253 -14.40 5.72 -4.50
C SER A 253 -15.13 6.11 -3.21
N ARG A 254 -16.46 5.91 -3.16
CA ARG A 254 -17.25 6.16 -1.93
C ARG A 254 -16.84 5.24 -0.79
N LEU A 255 -16.58 3.97 -1.08
CA LEU A 255 -16.10 3.01 -0.07
C LEU A 255 -14.70 3.37 0.43
N CYS A 256 -13.78 3.78 -0.44
CA CYS A 256 -12.46 4.27 -0.02
C CYS A 256 -12.54 5.53 0.84
N LYS A 257 -13.53 6.41 0.62
CA LYS A 257 -13.78 7.57 1.50
C LYS A 257 -14.30 7.13 2.87
N ALA A 258 -15.20 6.14 2.92
CA ALA A 258 -15.72 5.62 4.17
C ALA A 258 -14.67 4.82 4.96
N MET A 259 -13.82 4.08 4.26
CA MET A 259 -12.74 3.26 4.81
C MET A 259 -11.45 3.49 4.03
N PRO A 260 -10.63 4.46 4.47
CA PRO A 260 -9.35 4.75 3.84
C PRO A 260 -8.35 3.60 3.97
N PRO A 261 -7.42 3.42 3.02
CA PRO A 261 -6.42 2.35 3.04
C PRO A 261 -5.59 2.29 4.34
N GLY A 262 -5.26 3.45 4.92
CA GLY A 262 -4.55 3.52 6.20
C GLY A 262 -5.34 2.90 7.37
N ALA A 263 -6.66 3.14 7.40
CA ALA A 263 -7.54 2.56 8.42
C ALA A 263 -7.71 1.05 8.21
N CYS A 264 -7.89 0.60 6.96
CA CYS A 264 -7.94 -0.83 6.63
C CYS A 264 -6.67 -1.56 7.06
N ALA A 265 -5.49 -0.98 6.80
CA ALA A 265 -4.21 -1.55 7.20
C ALA A 265 -4.08 -1.66 8.73
N ALA A 266 -4.45 -0.61 9.47
CA ALA A 266 -4.42 -0.64 10.93
C ALA A 266 -5.35 -1.72 11.51
N ILE A 267 -6.59 -1.80 11.00
CA ILE A 267 -7.57 -2.81 11.42
C ILE A 267 -7.09 -4.22 11.08
N TYR A 268 -6.50 -4.43 9.91
CA TYR A 268 -5.96 -5.72 9.50
C TYR A 268 -4.90 -6.23 10.50
N PHE A 269 -3.88 -5.42 10.81
CA PHE A 269 -2.81 -5.84 11.71
C PHE A 269 -3.28 -5.99 13.16
N ASP A 270 -4.28 -5.20 13.59
CA ASP A 270 -4.91 -5.37 14.91
C ASP A 270 -5.66 -6.70 15.01
N LYS A 271 -6.39 -7.10 13.95
CA LYS A 271 -7.02 -8.43 13.86
C LYS A 271 -6.00 -9.55 13.90
N MET A 272 -4.89 -9.42 13.17
CA MET A 272 -3.80 -10.41 13.17
C MET A 272 -3.18 -10.56 14.56
N GLN A 273 -2.95 -9.44 15.26
CA GLN A 273 -2.48 -9.45 16.64
C GLN A 273 -3.49 -10.10 17.58
N THR A 274 -4.77 -9.79 17.43
CA THR A 274 -5.84 -10.36 18.27
C THR A 274 -5.99 -11.86 18.05
N LYS A 275 -5.98 -12.32 16.79
CA LYS A 275 -6.05 -13.74 16.45
C LYS A 275 -4.85 -14.51 17.02
N SER A 276 -3.63 -13.99 16.91
CA SER A 276 -2.44 -14.67 17.43
C SER A 276 -2.43 -14.76 18.96
N ARG A 277 -2.84 -13.70 19.66
CA ARG A 277 -3.02 -13.73 21.12
C ARG A 277 -4.08 -14.72 21.57
N LYS A 278 -5.23 -14.75 20.88
CA LYS A 278 -6.31 -15.71 21.15
C LYS A 278 -5.82 -17.14 20.95
N LEU A 279 -5.12 -17.43 19.84
CA LEU A 279 -4.55 -18.74 19.55
C LEU A 279 -3.63 -19.24 20.67
N LEU A 280 -2.69 -18.40 21.11
CA LEU A 280 -1.75 -18.76 22.17
C LEU A 280 -2.45 -18.94 23.52
N ALA A 281 -3.42 -18.08 23.86
CA ALA A 281 -4.20 -18.22 25.10
C ALA A 281 -5.08 -19.48 25.10
N ASP A 282 -5.68 -19.81 23.97
CA ASP A 282 -6.47 -21.04 23.80
C ASP A 282 -5.58 -22.28 23.91
N PHE A 283 -4.38 -22.25 23.32
CA PHE A 283 -3.38 -23.30 23.48
C PHE A 283 -2.94 -23.47 24.94
N ASP A 284 -2.57 -22.39 25.64
CA ASP A 284 -2.15 -22.45 27.04
C ASP A 284 -3.25 -23.04 27.92
N ARG A 285 -4.51 -22.65 27.68
CA ARG A 285 -5.66 -23.22 28.39
C ARG A 285 -5.85 -24.70 28.09
N TYR A 286 -5.75 -25.10 26.82
CA TYR A 286 -5.86 -26.50 26.42
C TYR A 286 -4.76 -27.34 27.07
N ALA A 287 -3.51 -26.88 27.02
CA ALA A 287 -2.38 -27.57 27.62
C ALA A 287 -2.55 -27.73 29.16
N GLN A 288 -3.06 -26.69 29.84
CA GLN A 288 -3.25 -26.70 31.29
C GLN A 288 -4.44 -27.55 31.76
N THR A 289 -5.54 -27.57 31.01
CA THR A 289 -6.84 -28.09 31.49
C THR A 289 -7.41 -29.24 30.66
N GLY A 290 -6.89 -29.48 29.46
CA GLY A 290 -7.48 -30.37 28.47
C GLY A 290 -8.79 -29.89 27.85
N GLN A 291 -9.32 -28.75 28.31
CA GLN A 291 -10.56 -28.19 27.78
C GLN A 291 -10.29 -27.43 26.49
N GLN A 292 -11.02 -27.77 25.44
CA GLN A 292 -11.05 -26.97 24.22
C GLN A 292 -11.80 -25.66 24.48
N SER A 293 -11.43 -24.62 23.74
CA SER A 293 -12.18 -23.36 23.74
C SER A 293 -13.64 -23.63 23.38
N PRO A 294 -14.64 -23.11 24.12
CA PRO A 294 -16.01 -23.15 23.65
C PRO A 294 -16.04 -22.38 22.34
N VAL A 295 -16.32 -23.10 21.25
CA VAL A 295 -16.31 -22.63 19.87
C VAL A 295 -17.07 -21.32 19.77
N ALA A 296 -16.35 -20.20 19.68
CA ALA A 296 -16.90 -18.94 19.24
C ALA A 296 -16.69 -18.90 17.73
N ASP A 297 -17.80 -19.08 17.02
CA ASP A 297 -18.01 -19.04 15.57
C ASP A 297 -17.88 -20.39 14.85
N ALA A 298 -19.00 -21.12 14.86
CA ALA A 298 -19.27 -22.35 14.12
C ALA A 298 -19.42 -22.13 12.59
N ASN A 299 -18.52 -21.34 11.99
CA ASN A 299 -18.48 -21.07 10.55
C ASN A 299 -17.12 -21.38 9.90
N ASP A 300 -16.10 -21.76 10.66
CA ASP A 300 -14.89 -22.36 10.09
C ASP A 300 -15.14 -23.87 9.96
N ASP A 301 -15.43 -24.31 8.74
CA ASP A 301 -15.59 -25.71 8.30
C ASP A 301 -14.24 -26.49 8.32
N ASP A 302 -13.21 -25.90 8.93
CA ASP A 302 -11.88 -26.48 9.06
C ASP A 302 -11.77 -27.19 10.42
N ASP A 303 -12.13 -28.47 10.37
CA ASP A 303 -11.68 -29.57 11.22
C ASP A 303 -11.38 -29.19 12.69
N ILE A 304 -12.29 -29.59 13.58
CA ILE A 304 -12.19 -29.55 15.06
C ILE A 304 -11.08 -30.53 15.50
N SER A 305 -9.86 -30.25 15.07
CA SER A 305 -8.67 -30.95 15.47
C SER A 305 -8.25 -30.41 16.85
N PRO A 306 -7.81 -31.28 17.78
CA PRO A 306 -7.28 -30.84 19.06
C PRO A 306 -6.20 -29.78 18.82
N THR A 307 -6.19 -28.71 19.61
CA THR A 307 -5.17 -27.66 19.54
C THR A 307 -3.83 -28.21 20.05
N ASP A 308 -3.24 -29.12 19.26
CA ASP A 308 -1.92 -29.67 19.49
C ASP A 308 -0.84 -28.64 19.14
N VAL A 309 0.38 -28.89 19.61
CA VAL A 309 1.52 -27.99 19.39
C VAL A 309 1.76 -27.78 17.90
N ARG A 310 1.61 -28.83 17.08
CA ARG A 310 1.85 -28.78 15.63
C ARG A 310 0.88 -27.85 14.90
N THR A 311 -0.40 -27.90 15.25
CA THR A 311 -1.44 -27.03 14.70
C THR A 311 -1.19 -25.58 15.09
N VAL A 312 -0.78 -25.33 16.33
CA VAL A 312 -0.43 -23.98 16.80
C VAL A 312 0.80 -23.45 16.07
N LEU A 313 1.85 -24.26 15.91
CA LEU A 313 3.05 -23.91 15.15
C LEU A 313 2.71 -23.52 13.71
N HIS A 314 1.93 -24.36 13.03
CA HIS A 314 1.48 -24.08 11.66
C HIS A 314 0.70 -22.77 11.58
N ARG A 315 -0.26 -22.55 12.49
CA ARG A 315 -1.07 -21.31 12.50
C ARG A 315 -0.23 -20.07 12.83
N ILE A 316 0.76 -20.17 13.72
CA ILE A 316 1.70 -19.07 14.02
C ILE A 316 2.56 -18.75 12.79
N GLN A 317 3.11 -19.76 12.12
CA GLN A 317 3.90 -19.56 10.90
C GLN A 317 3.07 -18.95 9.77
N LEU A 318 1.84 -19.44 9.57
CA LEU A 318 0.89 -18.85 8.63
C LEU A 318 0.57 -17.39 8.97
N THR A 319 0.43 -17.08 10.27
CA THR A 319 0.21 -15.70 10.73
C THR A 319 1.38 -14.79 10.36
N VAL A 320 2.61 -15.23 10.60
CA VAL A 320 3.82 -14.47 10.22
C VAL A 320 3.90 -14.28 8.72
N HIS A 321 3.65 -15.33 7.93
CA HIS A 321 3.65 -15.25 6.48
C HIS A 321 2.58 -14.28 5.94
N ARG A 322 1.37 -14.34 6.49
CA ARG A 322 0.30 -13.39 6.17
C ARG A 322 0.70 -11.96 6.52
N ILE A 323 1.28 -11.71 7.70
CA ILE A 323 1.78 -10.37 8.05
C ILE A 323 2.85 -9.90 7.05
N GLN A 324 3.81 -10.77 6.71
CA GLN A 324 4.90 -10.46 5.80
C GLN A 324 4.39 -10.02 4.41
N ASN A 325 3.50 -10.80 3.80
CA ASN A 325 2.93 -10.46 2.49
C ASN A 325 2.16 -9.14 2.54
N ASN A 326 1.48 -8.89 3.65
CA ASN A 326 0.60 -7.75 3.81
C ASN A 326 1.30 -6.46 4.25
N ILE A 327 2.54 -6.54 4.77
CA ILE A 327 3.44 -5.37 4.90
C ILE A 327 3.72 -4.79 3.50
N ILE A 328 4.03 -5.66 2.54
CA ILE A 328 4.34 -5.25 1.16
C ILE A 328 3.08 -4.75 0.47
N ALA A 329 1.99 -5.52 0.54
CA ALA A 329 0.75 -5.24 -0.19
C ALA A 329 0.01 -3.98 0.28
N ARG A 330 0.20 -3.57 1.54
CA ARG A 330 -0.44 -2.37 2.13
C ARG A 330 0.49 -1.16 2.26
N ALA A 331 1.74 -1.27 1.81
CA ALA A 331 2.68 -0.15 1.82
C ALA A 331 2.08 1.09 1.09
N PRO A 332 2.30 2.30 1.62
CA PRO A 332 3.13 2.65 2.78
C PRO A 332 2.42 2.52 4.14
N HIS A 333 1.18 2.05 4.19
CA HIS A 333 0.38 2.01 5.40
C HIS A 333 0.61 0.76 6.26
N GLY A 334 0.28 0.86 7.56
CA GLY A 334 0.22 -0.30 8.47
C GLY A 334 1.56 -0.84 8.97
N THR A 335 2.68 -0.18 8.65
CA THR A 335 4.03 -0.57 9.12
C THR A 335 4.12 -0.63 10.65
N GLU A 336 3.51 0.33 11.34
CA GLU A 336 3.42 0.35 12.81
C GLU A 336 2.62 -0.83 13.37
N GLY A 337 1.43 -1.09 12.80
CA GLY A 337 0.57 -2.21 13.22
C GLY A 337 1.24 -3.56 12.99
N ALA A 338 1.93 -3.72 11.86
CA ALA A 338 2.70 -4.92 11.55
C ALA A 338 3.87 -5.11 12.54
N ALA A 339 4.64 -4.05 12.82
CA ALA A 339 5.69 -4.07 13.82
C ALA A 339 5.16 -4.49 15.20
N LYS A 340 4.05 -3.89 15.63
CA LYS A 340 3.36 -4.23 16.89
C LYS A 340 2.98 -5.71 16.94
N ALA A 341 2.35 -6.22 15.88
CA ALA A 341 1.89 -7.61 15.81
C ALA A 341 3.06 -8.60 15.87
N LEU A 342 4.11 -8.38 15.08
CA LEU A 342 5.30 -9.24 15.02
C LEU A 342 6.08 -9.22 16.33
N VAL A 343 6.36 -8.04 16.90
CA VAL A 343 7.09 -7.93 18.18
C VAL A 343 6.30 -8.56 19.32
N SER A 344 4.98 -8.37 19.35
CA SER A 344 4.14 -9.00 20.38
C SER A 344 4.13 -10.53 20.24
N LEU A 345 4.03 -11.04 19.03
CA LEU A 345 4.09 -12.49 18.79
C LEU A 345 5.46 -13.06 19.21
N LEU A 346 6.54 -12.36 18.88
CA LEU A 346 7.89 -12.76 19.27
C LEU A 346 8.07 -12.78 20.79
N GLU A 347 7.61 -11.76 21.51
CA GLU A 347 7.62 -11.72 22.97
C GLU A 347 6.84 -12.88 23.59
N GLU A 348 5.62 -13.13 23.10
CA GLU A 348 4.76 -14.21 23.58
C GLU A 348 5.43 -15.58 23.38
N VAL A 349 6.10 -15.82 22.26
CA VAL A 349 6.87 -17.06 22.02
C VAL A 349 8.10 -17.14 22.94
N CYS A 350 8.87 -16.07 23.08
CA CYS A 350 10.00 -16.01 24.01
C CYS A 350 9.59 -16.26 25.47
N ASN A 351 8.36 -15.91 25.84
CA ASN A 351 7.80 -16.18 27.17
C ASN A 351 7.40 -17.64 27.41
N ARG A 352 7.35 -18.48 26.36
CA ARG A 352 6.91 -19.88 26.40
C ARG A 352 8.05 -20.87 26.19
N ASN A 353 9.26 -20.58 26.68
CA ASN A 353 10.35 -21.55 26.71
C ASN A 353 10.18 -22.55 27.86
N LYS A 354 9.21 -23.46 27.71
CA LYS A 354 8.89 -24.53 28.65
C LYS A 354 8.13 -25.65 27.91
N ASP A 355 8.12 -26.84 28.49
CA ASP A 355 7.18 -27.88 28.06
C ASP A 355 5.73 -27.38 28.26
N ALA A 356 4.90 -27.47 27.22
CA ALA A 356 3.51 -27.06 27.26
C ALA A 356 2.68 -27.84 28.29
N LEU A 357 3.00 -29.12 28.51
CA LEU A 357 2.27 -29.98 29.44
C LEU A 357 2.84 -29.96 30.86
N ASP A 358 3.93 -29.24 31.13
CA ASP A 358 4.49 -29.16 32.48
C ASP A 358 3.48 -28.54 33.47
N GLY A 359 3.27 -29.22 34.60
CA GLY A 359 2.35 -28.79 35.66
C GLY A 359 0.87 -28.75 35.27
N ASN A 360 0.45 -29.47 34.23
CA ASN A 360 -0.97 -29.49 33.83
C ASN A 360 -1.89 -30.18 34.87
N ARG A 361 -3.18 -29.81 34.86
CA ARG A 361 -4.17 -30.28 35.86
C ARG A 361 -4.80 -31.64 35.54
N TRP A 362 -4.61 -32.13 34.32
CA TRP A 362 -5.29 -33.31 33.80
C TRP A 362 -4.35 -34.53 33.72
N GLY A 363 -3.10 -34.40 34.18
CA GLY A 363 -2.12 -35.48 34.30
C GLY A 363 -1.56 -35.98 32.96
N ARG A 364 -1.74 -35.23 31.86
CA ARG A 364 -1.29 -35.67 30.54
C ARG A 364 0.21 -35.48 30.37
N THR A 365 0.95 -36.47 29.90
CA THR A 365 2.41 -36.35 29.71
C THR A 365 2.82 -36.13 28.27
N THR A 366 1.94 -36.42 27.31
CA THR A 366 2.19 -36.27 25.88
C THR A 366 0.88 -36.09 25.10
N PHE A 367 0.89 -35.33 24.01
CA PHE A 367 -0.23 -35.23 23.09
C PHE A 367 -0.32 -36.47 22.19
N HIS A 368 0.80 -36.87 21.57
CA HIS A 368 0.92 -37.87 20.52
C HIS A 368 2.20 -38.73 20.61
N GLY A 369 2.80 -38.85 21.79
CA GLY A 369 4.03 -39.61 22.01
C GLY A 369 5.32 -38.80 21.81
N GLU A 370 5.21 -37.49 21.60
CA GLU A 370 6.36 -36.60 21.47
C GLU A 370 7.09 -36.37 22.81
N ASP A 371 8.31 -35.83 22.76
CA ASP A 371 9.11 -35.43 23.93
C ASP A 371 8.88 -33.96 24.34
N GLU A 372 9.59 -33.50 25.38
CA GLU A 372 9.48 -32.15 25.94
C GLU A 372 9.85 -31.04 24.94
N ASP A 373 10.86 -31.27 24.09
CA ASP A 373 11.35 -30.30 23.11
C ASP A 373 10.35 -30.13 21.95
N HIS A 374 9.68 -31.22 21.56
CA HIS A 374 8.58 -31.18 20.59
C HIS A 374 7.35 -30.44 21.11
N ARG A 375 7.14 -30.39 22.44
CA ARG A 375 6.05 -29.62 23.07
C ARG A 375 6.40 -28.17 23.36
N ASN A 376 7.68 -27.81 23.34
CA ASN A 376 8.14 -26.47 23.65
C ASN A 376 8.06 -25.55 22.41
N LEU A 377 7.11 -24.61 22.42
CA LEU A 377 6.89 -23.66 21.32
C LEU A 377 8.12 -22.81 21.00
N TYR A 378 8.88 -22.39 22.02
CA TYR A 378 10.10 -21.61 21.82
C TYR A 378 11.17 -22.44 21.10
N HIS A 379 11.37 -23.68 21.54
CA HIS A 379 12.33 -24.58 20.92
C HIS A 379 11.97 -24.83 19.45
N GLN A 380 10.70 -25.13 19.17
CA GLN A 380 10.22 -25.42 17.82
C GLN A 380 10.28 -24.22 16.85
N LEU A 381 10.13 -22.99 17.33
CA LEU A 381 10.13 -21.78 16.48
C LEU A 381 11.48 -21.08 16.40
N ILE A 382 12.23 -21.03 17.51
CA ILE A 382 13.47 -20.26 17.62
C ILE A 382 14.67 -21.19 17.80
N GLY A 383 14.53 -22.26 18.61
CA GLY A 383 15.59 -23.21 18.92
C GLY A 383 16.12 -23.97 17.70
N THR A 384 15.26 -24.26 16.72
CA THR A 384 15.59 -25.01 15.49
C THR A 384 16.06 -24.12 14.33
N ALA A 385 16.40 -22.84 14.57
CA ALA A 385 16.75 -21.90 13.50
C ALA A 385 18.03 -22.29 12.74
N GLU A 386 19.00 -22.94 13.39
CA GLU A 386 20.22 -23.45 12.73
C GLU A 386 19.92 -24.64 11.80
N GLU A 387 18.94 -25.48 12.15
CA GLU A 387 18.53 -26.65 11.37
C GLU A 387 17.63 -26.29 10.20
N THR A 388 16.68 -25.38 10.44
CA THR A 388 15.69 -24.94 9.45
C THR A 388 16.22 -23.83 8.54
N GLY A 389 17.28 -23.13 8.96
CA GLY A 389 17.79 -21.93 8.30
C GLY A 389 16.84 -20.73 8.37
N ARG A 390 15.71 -20.83 9.08
CA ARG A 390 14.66 -19.81 9.14
C ARG A 390 14.73 -19.07 10.47
N CYS A 391 14.82 -17.74 10.40
CA CYS A 391 14.79 -16.91 11.59
C CYS A 391 13.36 -16.44 11.86
N PHE A 392 12.63 -17.21 12.68
CA PHE A 392 11.24 -16.92 13.03
C PHE A 392 11.00 -15.43 13.34
N VAL A 393 10.03 -14.84 12.64
CA VAL A 393 9.61 -13.42 12.69
C VAL A 393 10.65 -12.41 12.20
N LEU A 394 11.95 -12.69 12.32
CA LEU A 394 13.00 -11.71 12.02
C LEU A 394 13.03 -11.29 10.55
N ASP A 395 12.79 -12.21 9.62
CA ASP A 395 12.71 -11.90 8.18
C ASP A 395 11.57 -10.92 7.87
N ALA A 396 10.43 -11.06 8.56
CA ALA A 396 9.30 -10.15 8.40
C ALA A 396 9.58 -8.78 9.05
N LEU A 397 10.26 -8.74 10.20
CA LEU A 397 10.71 -7.50 10.83
C LEU A 397 11.73 -6.76 9.97
N GLU A 398 12.53 -7.46 9.16
CA GLU A 398 13.50 -6.84 8.25
C GLU A 398 12.87 -5.95 7.18
N LEU A 399 11.64 -6.26 6.75
CA LEU A 399 10.88 -5.49 5.76
C LEU A 399 10.40 -4.13 6.27
N LEU A 400 10.39 -3.91 7.58
CA LEU A 400 9.85 -2.70 8.19
C LEU A 400 10.89 -1.57 8.22
N PRO A 401 10.45 -0.31 8.02
CA PRO A 401 11.34 0.85 8.15
C PRO A 401 11.81 1.02 9.60
N ALA A 402 12.99 1.62 9.78
CA ALA A 402 13.58 1.84 11.10
C ALA A 402 12.68 2.65 12.04
N SER A 403 11.97 3.65 11.50
CA SER A 403 11.01 4.48 12.23
C SER A 403 9.88 3.67 12.87
N ALA A 404 9.31 2.70 12.14
CA ALA A 404 8.24 1.84 12.66
C ALA A 404 8.74 0.87 13.75
N LEU A 405 10.03 0.49 13.71
CA LEU A 405 10.64 -0.37 14.74
C LEU A 405 11.10 0.41 15.98
N HIS A 406 11.42 1.69 15.83
CA HIS A 406 11.97 2.53 16.89
C HIS A 406 11.11 2.54 18.16
N GLN A 407 9.80 2.68 18.00
CA GLN A 407 8.84 2.67 19.13
C GLN A 407 8.80 1.34 19.90
N PHE A 408 9.32 0.26 19.32
CA PHE A 408 9.39 -1.07 19.93
C PHE A 408 10.81 -1.45 20.36
N ARG A 409 11.78 -0.51 20.36
CA ARG A 409 13.19 -0.79 20.70
C ARG A 409 13.35 -1.47 22.07
N ASP A 410 12.65 -0.98 23.10
CA ASP A 410 12.82 -1.45 24.47
C ASP A 410 12.31 -2.89 24.62
N ARG A 411 11.25 -3.20 23.89
CA ARG A 411 10.65 -4.53 23.75
C ARG A 411 11.59 -5.49 23.00
N LEU A 412 12.14 -5.06 21.86
CA LEU A 412 13.12 -5.83 21.10
C LEU A 412 14.40 -6.13 21.92
N MET A 413 14.90 -5.16 22.70
CA MET A 413 16.02 -5.36 23.62
C MET A 413 15.68 -6.37 24.73
N ALA A 414 14.47 -6.32 25.28
CA ALA A 414 14.02 -7.28 26.28
C ALA A 414 13.93 -8.70 25.69
N VAL A 415 13.40 -8.84 24.48
CA VAL A 415 13.39 -10.10 23.72
C VAL A 415 14.81 -10.60 23.48
N GLN A 416 15.74 -9.74 23.05
CA GLN A 416 17.13 -10.13 22.81
C GLN A 416 17.78 -10.72 24.06
N ARG A 417 17.71 -10.01 25.19
CA ARG A 417 18.24 -10.50 26.47
C ARG A 417 17.62 -11.85 26.85
N LYS A 418 16.32 -12.01 26.61
CA LYS A 418 15.62 -13.27 26.90
C LYS A 418 16.05 -14.40 25.97
N ALA A 419 16.24 -14.13 24.68
CA ALA A 419 16.73 -15.10 23.71
C ALA A 419 18.16 -15.57 24.05
N GLU A 420 19.02 -14.66 24.53
CA GLU A 420 20.36 -15.00 25.02
C GLU A 420 20.31 -15.93 26.24
N VAL A 421 19.46 -15.61 27.24
CA VAL A 421 19.25 -16.45 28.43
C VAL A 421 18.70 -17.83 28.06
N ASN A 422 17.74 -17.87 27.14
CA ASN A 422 17.13 -19.10 26.63
C ASN A 422 18.01 -19.84 25.60
N ARG A 423 19.25 -19.39 25.37
CA ARG A 423 20.23 -20.02 24.46
C ARG A 423 19.69 -20.20 23.04
N ALA A 424 19.07 -19.16 22.47
CA ALA A 424 18.74 -19.15 21.04
C ALA A 424 19.97 -19.42 20.16
N PRO A 425 19.79 -19.99 18.95
CA PRO A 425 20.87 -20.19 18.00
C PRO A 425 21.64 -18.90 17.69
N LYS A 426 22.95 -19.00 17.46
CA LYS A 426 23.81 -17.81 17.33
C LYS A 426 23.40 -16.92 16.16
N ALA A 427 23.02 -17.55 15.04
CA ALA A 427 22.52 -16.86 13.87
C ALA A 427 21.27 -16.02 14.18
N TYR A 428 20.36 -16.55 14.99
CA TYR A 428 19.14 -15.87 15.42
C TYR A 428 19.46 -14.64 16.28
N ILE A 429 20.34 -14.79 17.27
CA ILE A 429 20.76 -13.70 18.17
C ILE A 429 21.43 -12.57 17.38
N LEU A 430 22.34 -12.90 16.45
CA LEU A 430 23.03 -11.90 15.63
C LEU A 430 22.06 -11.10 14.76
N LYS A 431 21.08 -11.78 14.17
CA LYS A 431 20.04 -11.15 13.35
C LYS A 431 19.13 -10.25 14.17
N LEU A 432 18.70 -10.70 15.36
CA LEU A 432 17.91 -9.89 16.28
C LEU A 432 18.69 -8.66 16.77
N ALA A 433 19.98 -8.80 17.09
CA ALA A 433 20.83 -7.68 17.47
C ALA A 433 20.98 -6.63 16.35
N ALA A 434 20.99 -7.07 15.08
CA ALA A 434 21.00 -6.14 13.94
C ALA A 434 19.68 -5.34 13.85
N LEU A 435 18.54 -5.99 14.09
CA LEU A 435 17.23 -5.34 14.14
C LEU A 435 17.13 -4.32 15.30
N VAL A 436 17.67 -4.65 16.48
CA VAL A 436 17.72 -3.74 17.64
C VAL A 436 18.53 -2.48 17.28
N ARG A 437 19.74 -2.63 16.74
CA ARG A 437 20.56 -1.46 16.32
C ARG A 437 19.86 -0.60 15.28
N ARG A 438 19.10 -1.21 14.38
CA ARG A 438 18.33 -0.48 13.37
C ARG A 438 17.15 0.29 13.99
N ALA A 439 16.49 -0.28 15.00
CA ALA A 439 15.45 0.41 15.75
C ALA A 439 16.02 1.59 16.56
N GLU A 440 17.22 1.44 17.13
CA GLU A 440 17.94 2.52 17.83
C GLU A 440 18.30 3.67 16.87
N ALA A 441 18.75 3.35 15.66
CA ALA A 441 19.11 4.33 14.64
C ALA A 441 17.91 5.09 14.04
N GLY A 442 16.67 4.68 14.34
CA GLY A 442 15.43 5.26 13.77
C GLY A 442 15.20 6.76 14.05
N ASP A 443 15.93 7.34 15.01
CA ASP A 443 15.93 8.78 15.30
C ASP A 443 16.97 9.59 14.50
N ALA A 444 17.88 8.92 13.78
CA ALA A 444 18.81 9.62 12.91
C ALA A 444 18.08 10.04 11.62
N VAL A 445 17.68 11.32 11.56
CA VAL A 445 17.35 12.08 10.34
C VAL A 445 18.16 11.56 9.14
N PRO A 446 17.59 11.47 7.92
CA PRO A 446 18.37 11.10 6.74
C PRO A 446 19.44 12.17 6.51
N ALA A 447 20.63 11.96 7.08
CA ALA A 447 21.79 12.78 6.87
C ALA A 447 22.25 12.56 5.44
N LEU A 448 21.83 13.48 4.57
CA LEU A 448 22.61 14.06 3.49
C LEU A 448 24.04 13.52 3.40
N GLY A 449 24.35 12.91 2.26
CA GLY A 449 25.72 12.80 1.76
C GLY A 449 26.58 11.77 2.47
N ARG A 450 26.49 10.52 2.02
CA ARG A 450 27.50 9.50 2.27
C ARG A 450 28.80 9.86 1.52
N LYS A 451 29.55 10.83 2.04
CA LYS A 451 30.97 11.01 1.71
C LYS A 451 31.70 9.76 2.15
N ARG A 452 32.22 8.99 1.18
CA ARG A 452 33.08 7.85 1.45
C ARG A 452 34.32 8.33 2.22
N SER A 453 34.48 7.87 3.45
CA SER A 453 35.73 7.99 4.19
C SER A 453 36.78 7.13 3.49
N SER A 454 37.79 7.78 2.94
CA SER A 454 38.98 7.16 2.35
C SER A 454 39.80 6.44 3.42
N THR A 455 40.01 5.14 3.24
CA THR A 455 40.89 4.32 4.06
C THR A 455 42.34 4.74 3.84
N ALA A 456 42.92 5.46 4.79
CA ALA A 456 44.36 5.69 4.85
C ALA A 456 45.02 4.45 5.47
N VAL A 457 45.88 3.78 4.70
CA VAL A 457 46.72 2.67 5.17
C VAL A 457 47.99 3.25 5.82
N PRO A 458 48.31 2.95 7.09
CA PRO A 458 49.56 3.37 7.69
C PRO A 458 50.67 2.36 7.33
N ARG A 459 51.65 2.80 6.54
CA ARG A 459 52.81 1.99 6.13
C ARG A 459 53.94 2.19 7.15
N GLY A 460 53.97 1.31 8.16
CA GLY A 460 55.05 1.20 9.14
C GLY A 460 56.09 0.15 8.72
N GLN A 461 57.35 0.56 8.73
CA GLN A 461 58.56 -0.17 8.31
C GLN A 461 58.86 -1.41 9.17
N SER A 462 59.43 -2.47 8.56
CA SER A 462 60.52 -3.21 9.22
C SER A 462 61.43 -3.95 8.23
N LYS A 463 62.72 -3.92 8.56
CA LYS A 463 63.93 -4.37 7.83
C LYS A 463 64.08 -5.90 7.80
N ARG A 464 64.71 -6.44 6.74
CA ARG A 464 65.99 -7.17 6.86
C ARG A 464 66.66 -7.48 5.51
N THR A 465 67.93 -7.10 5.44
CA THR A 465 69.08 -7.69 4.71
C THR A 465 68.99 -9.22 4.59
N ARG A 466 69.42 -9.88 3.51
CA ARG A 466 70.78 -9.90 2.94
C ARG A 466 70.72 -10.45 1.51
#